data_AF-A0A1F8L4E7-F1
#
_entry.id   AF-A0A1F8L4E7-F1
#
_cell.length_a   1.000
_cell.length_b   1.000
_cell.length_c   1.000
_cell.angle_alpha   90.00
_cell.angle_beta   90.00
_cell.angle_gamma   90.00
#
_symmetry.space_group_name_H-M   'P 1'
#
loop_
_entity.id
_entity.type
_entity.pdbx_description
1 polymer ?
#
loop_
_entity_poly.entity_id
_entity_poly.type
_entity_poly.pdbx_seq_one_letter_code
_entity_poly.pdbx_strand_id
1 'polypeptide(L)'
;MWKLRWLAIGTALVLVVGACGAAATPGPTPTAQPTATEQPSATAEPTGPAARAIEAPAAAITVDGDPSDWAAVPGLETTLEGIKGVEVEVEPVQATVKVAHDDQYAFVLFEVVDDYDWNAEDAHLSGSSAVMWAVQTAAGPHMGPEDPEGKGTSLGMVDIWHWELECAASEQSGGEVSEPGEGQKPGNDSGCNFDDEWATSPDDREDDNGSGAENSLLGVWSHTNPADGGAGTWVFEIRRPLQTGDEQDAQFAAGGSSLLALAYWDADQTASGWEDDGHSQSSNQGWIEVTFD
;
A
#
# COMPACT_ATOMS: atom_id res chain seq x y z
N MET A 1 39.89 43.56 39.33
CA MET A 1 39.91 45.01 39.04
C MET A 1 38.90 45.27 37.95
N TRP A 2 38.01 46.25 38.18
CA TRP A 2 37.23 47.07 37.23
C TRP A 2 36.44 46.39 36.10
N LYS A 3 35.25 46.82 35.70
CA LYS A 3 34.15 47.71 36.14
C LYS A 3 33.21 47.61 34.91
N LEU A 4 31.90 47.37 35.08
CA LEU A 4 30.86 48.41 34.90
C LEU A 4 30.95 49.13 33.53
N ARG A 5 29.91 49.30 32.69
CA ARG A 5 28.46 49.36 32.89
C ARG A 5 27.83 49.94 31.59
N TRP A 6 26.49 50.03 31.55
CA TRP A 6 25.60 50.89 30.74
C TRP A 6 25.11 50.30 29.40
N LEU A 7 23.86 50.47 28.96
CA LEU A 7 22.60 50.96 29.57
C LEU A 7 21.45 50.70 28.57
N ALA A 8 20.26 50.49 29.13
CA ALA A 8 18.91 50.44 28.56
C ALA A 8 18.50 51.55 27.57
N ILE A 9 17.52 51.22 26.71
CA ILE A 9 16.35 52.02 26.30
C ILE A 9 15.23 50.98 26.01
N GLY A 10 14.12 50.88 26.75
CA GLY A 10 12.94 51.75 26.67
C GLY A 10 12.02 51.28 25.54
N THR A 11 10.84 50.70 25.77
CA THR A 11 9.58 51.45 25.75
C THR A 11 8.47 50.64 26.42
N ALA A 12 7.86 51.21 27.46
CA ALA A 12 6.62 50.73 28.05
C ALA A 12 5.44 51.38 27.31
N LEU A 13 4.51 50.56 26.82
CA LEU A 13 3.22 51.03 26.30
C LEU A 13 2.20 50.98 27.44
N VAL A 14 1.79 52.16 27.91
CA VAL A 14 0.67 52.34 28.82
C VAL A 14 -0.62 52.34 27.98
N LEU A 15 -1.51 51.39 28.24
CA LEU A 15 -2.87 51.38 27.68
C LEU A 15 -3.85 51.82 28.77
N VAL A 16 -4.56 52.90 28.47
CA VAL A 16 -5.54 53.57 29.33
C VAL A 16 -6.88 52.83 29.25
N VAL A 17 -7.48 52.67 30.43
CA VAL A 17 -8.80 52.08 30.70
C VAL A 17 -9.92 52.91 30.06
N GLY A 18 -10.80 52.25 29.31
CA GLY A 18 -12.11 52.75 28.92
C GLY A 18 -13.19 51.76 29.34
N ALA A 19 -13.83 52.01 30.48
CA ALA A 19 -15.01 51.28 30.92
C ALA A 19 -16.26 51.96 30.32
N CYS A 20 -16.97 51.24 29.46
CA CYS A 20 -18.36 51.53 29.10
C CYS A 20 -19.13 50.20 29.08
N GLY A 21 -20.13 50.11 29.96
CA GLY A 21 -21.04 48.98 30.02
C GLY A 21 -21.89 48.88 28.76
N ALA A 22 -22.05 47.67 28.24
CA ALA A 22 -23.03 47.33 27.23
C ALA A 22 -23.85 46.14 27.73
N ALA A 23 -25.17 46.30 27.61
CA ALA A 23 -26.18 45.37 28.07
C ALA A 23 -26.08 44.00 27.41
N ALA A 24 -26.44 42.95 28.15
CA ALA A 24 -26.53 41.59 27.67
C ALA A 24 -27.62 41.46 26.59
N THR A 25 -27.19 41.11 25.37
CA THR A 25 -28.07 40.68 24.28
C THR A 25 -28.43 39.20 24.51
N PRO A 26 -29.70 38.78 24.43
CA PRO A 26 -30.05 37.36 24.49
C PRO A 26 -29.53 36.64 23.23
N GLY A 27 -28.80 35.54 23.45
CA GLY A 27 -28.30 34.68 22.38
C GLY A 27 -29.45 33.94 21.66
N PRO A 28 -29.26 33.56 20.38
CA PRO A 28 -30.26 32.83 19.62
C PRO A 28 -30.45 31.41 20.18
N THR A 29 -31.71 30.97 20.20
CA THR A 29 -32.14 29.61 20.52
C THR A 29 -31.49 28.60 19.57
N PRO A 30 -30.97 27.45 20.04
CA PRO A 30 -30.45 26.41 19.14
C PRO A 30 -31.59 25.82 18.31
N THR A 31 -31.47 25.95 16.99
CA THR A 31 -32.33 25.25 16.01
C THR A 31 -31.97 23.77 16.03
N ALA A 32 -32.98 22.91 16.18
CA ALA A 32 -32.81 21.46 16.14
C ALA A 32 -32.16 21.01 14.81
N GLN A 33 -31.12 20.20 14.92
CA GLN A 33 -30.45 19.53 13.81
C GLN A 33 -31.43 18.51 13.18
N PRO A 34 -31.59 18.47 11.85
CA PRO A 34 -32.46 17.48 11.21
C PRO A 34 -31.85 16.09 11.38
N THR A 35 -32.68 15.17 11.86
CA THR A 35 -32.41 13.73 11.96
C THR A 35 -32.05 13.19 10.58
N ALA A 36 -30.88 12.57 10.46
CA ALA A 36 -30.49 11.81 9.27
C ALA A 36 -31.47 10.65 9.08
N THR A 37 -32.12 10.61 7.91
CA THR A 37 -32.91 9.46 7.48
C THR A 37 -31.94 8.38 7.03
N GLU A 38 -31.96 7.22 7.68
CA GLU A 38 -31.25 6.02 7.21
C GLU A 38 -31.70 5.69 5.77
N GLN A 39 -30.72 5.63 4.86
CA GLN A 39 -30.92 5.13 3.51
C GLN A 39 -30.83 3.60 3.57
N PRO A 40 -31.82 2.85 3.04
CA PRO A 40 -31.76 1.40 3.03
C PRO A 40 -30.63 0.92 2.12
N SER A 41 -29.73 0.13 2.70
CA SER A 41 -28.68 -0.59 1.98
C SER A 41 -29.35 -1.63 1.07
N ALA A 42 -29.28 -1.41 -0.24
CA ALA A 42 -29.67 -2.40 -1.23
C ALA A 42 -28.44 -3.22 -1.59
N THR A 43 -28.33 -4.41 -1.00
CA THR A 43 -27.40 -5.45 -1.44
C THR A 43 -27.78 -5.83 -2.87
N ALA A 44 -27.01 -5.37 -3.85
CA ALA A 44 -27.08 -5.88 -5.21
C ALA A 44 -26.39 -7.25 -5.24
N GLU A 45 -27.07 -8.29 -5.73
CA GLU A 45 -26.42 -9.56 -6.05
C GLU A 45 -25.42 -9.34 -7.20
N PRO A 46 -24.15 -9.74 -7.07
CA PRO A 46 -23.20 -9.61 -8.17
C PRO A 46 -23.50 -10.66 -9.23
N THR A 47 -24.02 -10.23 -10.37
CA THR A 47 -24.08 -11.03 -11.59
C THR A 47 -22.75 -10.86 -12.35
N GLY A 48 -21.75 -11.64 -11.95
CA GLY A 48 -20.45 -11.74 -12.61
C GLY A 48 -19.87 -13.15 -12.47
N PRO A 49 -18.74 -13.49 -13.14
CA PRO A 49 -17.96 -14.65 -12.72
C PRO A 49 -17.71 -14.55 -11.21
N ALA A 50 -17.71 -15.69 -10.51
CA ALA A 50 -17.57 -15.72 -9.05
C ALA A 50 -16.43 -14.77 -8.64
N ALA A 51 -16.75 -13.75 -7.84
CA ALA A 51 -15.75 -12.80 -7.38
C ALA A 51 -14.64 -13.60 -6.70
N ARG A 52 -13.40 -13.41 -7.16
CA ARG A 52 -12.23 -13.94 -6.46
C ARG A 52 -12.18 -13.17 -5.16
N ALA A 53 -12.37 -13.85 -4.04
CA ALA A 53 -12.52 -13.20 -2.75
C ALA A 53 -11.67 -13.90 -1.70
N ILE A 54 -11.17 -13.13 -0.74
CA ILE A 54 -10.45 -13.59 0.44
C ILE A 54 -11.01 -12.92 1.69
N GLU A 55 -11.09 -13.71 2.75
CA GLU A 55 -11.36 -13.19 4.09
C GLU A 55 -10.02 -12.82 4.73
N ALA A 56 -9.93 -11.61 5.28
CA ALA A 56 -8.83 -11.14 6.09
C ALA A 56 -9.26 -11.17 7.57
N PRO A 57 -9.02 -12.27 8.29
CA PRO A 57 -9.37 -12.35 9.70
C PRO A 57 -8.41 -11.51 10.56
N ALA A 58 -8.88 -11.14 11.75
CA ALA A 58 -8.01 -10.64 12.80
C ALA A 58 -6.99 -11.72 13.22
N ALA A 59 -5.69 -11.43 13.13
CA ALA A 59 -4.60 -12.34 13.48
C ALA A 59 -3.40 -11.58 14.07
N ALA A 60 -2.60 -12.27 14.89
CA ALA A 60 -1.34 -11.74 15.38
C ALA A 60 -0.23 -12.20 14.42
N ILE A 61 0.19 -11.30 13.53
CA ILE A 61 1.22 -11.54 12.52
C ILE A 61 2.51 -10.81 12.89
N THR A 62 3.64 -11.49 12.73
CA THR A 62 4.99 -10.92 12.85
C THR A 62 5.62 -10.91 11.46
N VAL A 63 6.00 -9.74 10.96
CA VAL A 63 6.70 -9.62 9.67
C VAL A 63 8.20 -9.87 9.92
N ASP A 64 8.64 -11.12 9.76
CA ASP A 64 10.02 -11.56 10.07
C ASP A 64 10.62 -12.61 9.11
N GLY A 65 9.89 -12.97 8.05
CA GLY A 65 10.27 -13.93 7.03
C GLY A 65 9.92 -15.39 7.36
N ASP A 66 9.29 -15.66 8.51
CA ASP A 66 8.78 -16.98 8.91
C ASP A 66 7.24 -17.03 8.80
N PRO A 67 6.68 -17.66 7.75
CA PRO A 67 5.24 -17.64 7.50
C PRO A 67 4.41 -18.55 8.44
N SER A 68 4.96 -18.99 9.58
CA SER A 68 4.33 -19.98 10.45
C SER A 68 3.08 -19.48 11.17
N ASP A 69 2.98 -18.19 11.48
CA ASP A 69 1.79 -17.55 12.08
C ASP A 69 0.62 -17.40 11.10
N TRP A 70 0.89 -17.45 9.79
CA TRP A 70 -0.12 -17.48 8.72
C TRP A 70 -0.83 -18.83 8.55
N ALA A 71 -0.46 -19.87 9.32
CA ALA A 71 -0.97 -21.23 9.11
C ALA A 71 -2.50 -21.36 9.23
N ALA A 72 -3.16 -20.46 9.96
CA ALA A 72 -4.61 -20.43 10.14
C ALA A 72 -5.31 -19.39 9.25
N VAL A 73 -4.57 -18.53 8.56
CA VAL A 73 -5.12 -17.50 7.67
C VAL A 73 -5.48 -18.16 6.33
N PRO A 74 -6.72 -18.01 5.84
CA PRO A 74 -7.10 -18.54 4.54
C PRO A 74 -6.30 -17.87 3.42
N GLY A 75 -5.97 -18.64 2.39
CA GLY A 75 -5.28 -18.14 1.20
C GLY A 75 -6.06 -18.38 -0.07
N LEU A 76 -5.82 -17.52 -1.06
CA LEU A 76 -6.27 -17.70 -2.44
C LEU A 76 -5.10 -18.14 -3.29
N GLU A 77 -5.15 -19.38 -3.75
CA GLU A 77 -4.27 -19.86 -4.83
C GLU A 77 -4.71 -19.24 -6.16
N THR A 78 -3.74 -18.78 -6.94
CA THR A 78 -3.97 -18.19 -8.25
C THR A 78 -2.81 -18.47 -9.19
N THR A 79 -3.08 -18.40 -10.49
CA THR A 79 -2.05 -18.26 -11.51
C THR A 79 -1.94 -16.79 -11.86
N LEU A 80 -0.73 -16.23 -11.91
CA LEU A 80 -0.46 -14.92 -12.47
C LEU A 80 -0.12 -15.09 -13.95
N GLU A 81 -0.61 -14.19 -14.80
CA GLU A 81 -0.46 -14.27 -16.26
C GLU A 81 0.24 -13.01 -16.78
N GLY A 82 1.00 -13.14 -17.87
CA GLY A 82 1.52 -11.99 -18.60
C GLY A 82 0.41 -11.00 -18.99
N ILE A 83 0.77 -9.72 -19.10
CA ILE A 83 -0.16 -8.65 -19.48
C ILE A 83 -0.74 -8.96 -20.88
N LYS A 84 -2.06 -8.81 -21.05
CA LYS A 84 -2.70 -9.03 -22.36
C LYS A 84 -2.52 -7.81 -23.26
N GLY A 85 -2.06 -8.04 -24.48
CA GLY A 85 -1.96 -6.99 -25.50
C GLY A 85 -0.63 -6.24 -25.54
N VAL A 86 0.34 -6.63 -24.70
CA VAL A 86 1.75 -6.22 -24.83
C VAL A 86 2.53 -7.23 -25.67
N GLU A 87 3.67 -6.81 -26.23
CA GLU A 87 4.50 -7.69 -27.08
C GLU A 87 5.40 -8.64 -26.27
N VAL A 88 5.51 -8.41 -24.97
CA VAL A 88 6.36 -9.17 -24.05
C VAL A 88 5.60 -10.40 -23.56
N GLU A 89 6.10 -11.58 -23.91
CA GLU A 89 5.57 -12.86 -23.45
C GLU A 89 6.21 -13.20 -22.10
N VAL A 90 5.37 -13.45 -21.09
CA VAL A 90 5.78 -13.82 -19.73
C VAL A 90 5.11 -15.13 -19.37
N GLU A 91 5.90 -16.07 -18.86
CA GLU A 91 5.39 -17.38 -18.45
C GLU A 91 4.47 -17.23 -17.22
N PRO A 92 3.33 -17.94 -17.17
CA PRO A 92 2.46 -17.89 -16.01
C PRO A 92 3.12 -18.50 -14.78
N VAL A 93 3.00 -17.83 -13.64
CA VAL A 93 3.55 -18.30 -12.35
C VAL A 93 2.44 -18.63 -11.36
N GLN A 94 2.66 -19.65 -10.53
CA GLN A 94 1.73 -20.00 -9.46
C GLN A 94 2.00 -19.16 -8.22
N ALA A 95 0.94 -18.60 -7.65
CA ALA A 95 1.05 -17.80 -6.44
C ALA A 95 -0.08 -18.08 -5.45
N THR A 96 0.16 -17.74 -4.19
CA THR A 96 -0.85 -17.70 -3.13
C THR A 96 -0.80 -16.33 -2.47
N VAL A 97 -1.97 -15.75 -2.23
CA VAL A 97 -2.09 -14.55 -1.39
C VAL A 97 -2.93 -14.84 -0.16
N LYS A 98 -2.49 -14.31 0.98
CA LYS A 98 -3.26 -14.27 2.22
C LYS A 98 -3.27 -12.85 2.74
N VAL A 99 -4.35 -12.47 3.40
CA VAL A 99 -4.47 -11.16 4.04
C VAL A 99 -4.98 -11.38 5.46
N ALA A 100 -4.50 -10.56 6.39
CA ALA A 100 -4.97 -10.53 7.77
C ALA A 100 -4.94 -9.09 8.27
N HIS A 101 -5.50 -8.85 9.45
CA HIS A 101 -5.39 -7.55 10.13
C HIS A 101 -5.26 -7.70 11.63
N ASP A 102 -4.87 -6.61 12.29
CA ASP A 102 -5.10 -6.40 13.70
C ASP A 102 -5.73 -5.02 13.94
N ASP A 103 -5.73 -4.53 15.17
CA ASP A 103 -6.33 -3.22 15.50
C ASP A 103 -5.59 -2.03 14.85
N GLN A 104 -4.41 -2.24 14.23
CA GLN A 104 -3.51 -1.20 13.74
C GLN A 104 -3.09 -1.39 12.28
N TYR A 105 -2.89 -2.63 11.82
CA TYR A 105 -2.27 -2.94 10.54
C TYR A 105 -3.11 -3.88 9.69
N ALA A 106 -2.99 -3.72 8.38
CA ALA A 106 -3.25 -4.78 7.41
C ALA A 106 -1.94 -5.52 7.14
N PHE A 107 -2.03 -6.84 6.96
CA PHE A 107 -0.92 -7.71 6.63
C PHE A 107 -1.21 -8.46 5.34
N VAL A 108 -0.22 -8.63 4.49
CA VAL A 108 -0.28 -9.44 3.27
C VAL A 108 0.86 -10.45 3.27
N LEU A 109 0.54 -11.71 2.99
CA LEU A 109 1.51 -12.73 2.62
C LEU A 109 1.32 -13.02 1.14
N PHE A 110 2.38 -12.81 0.36
CA PHE A 110 2.39 -13.15 -1.07
C PHE A 110 3.48 -14.20 -1.31
N GLU A 111 3.04 -15.39 -1.72
CA GLU A 111 3.91 -16.54 -1.96
C GLU A 111 3.94 -16.84 -3.46
N VAL A 112 5.12 -16.87 -4.08
CA VAL A 112 5.28 -17.11 -5.52
C VAL A 112 6.19 -18.32 -5.73
N VAL A 113 5.70 -19.32 -6.46
CA VAL A 113 6.48 -20.54 -6.77
C VAL A 113 7.45 -20.24 -7.89
N ASP A 114 8.72 -20.08 -7.53
CA ASP A 114 9.82 -19.81 -8.46
C ASP A 114 11.14 -20.37 -7.91
N ASP A 115 12.22 -20.29 -8.67
CA ASP A 115 13.56 -20.55 -8.14
C ASP A 115 14.23 -19.31 -7.52
N TYR A 116 15.32 -19.57 -6.81
CA TYR A 116 16.07 -18.54 -6.09
C TYR A 116 17.19 -17.97 -6.97
N ASP A 117 17.08 -16.68 -7.28
CA ASP A 117 17.99 -15.94 -8.16
C ASP A 117 18.50 -14.62 -7.56
N TRP A 118 18.22 -14.35 -6.27
CA TRP A 118 18.55 -13.07 -5.63
C TRP A 118 19.98 -12.57 -5.91
N ASN A 119 20.06 -11.31 -6.32
CA ASN A 119 21.28 -10.64 -6.71
C ASN A 119 21.45 -9.31 -5.96
N ALA A 120 22.47 -9.24 -5.12
CA ALA A 120 22.79 -8.07 -4.30
C ALA A 120 23.30 -6.84 -5.08
N GLU A 121 23.60 -6.99 -6.37
CA GLU A 121 24.24 -5.98 -7.19
C GLU A 121 23.28 -5.37 -8.22
N ASP A 122 22.18 -6.08 -8.53
CA ASP A 122 21.20 -5.70 -9.54
C ASP A 122 19.84 -6.35 -9.23
N ALA A 123 18.87 -5.54 -8.80
CA ALA A 123 17.54 -6.02 -8.43
C ALA A 123 16.73 -6.55 -9.64
N HIS A 124 17.07 -6.14 -10.87
CA HIS A 124 16.44 -6.71 -12.07
C HIS A 124 16.81 -8.19 -12.27
N LEU A 125 17.91 -8.64 -11.65
CA LEU A 125 18.35 -10.03 -11.63
C LEU A 125 17.84 -10.77 -10.38
N SER A 126 16.79 -10.27 -9.71
CA SER A 126 16.09 -10.94 -8.61
C SER A 126 14.59 -10.95 -8.89
N GLY A 127 13.86 -11.87 -8.26
CA GLY A 127 12.40 -11.73 -8.15
C GLY A 127 11.99 -10.35 -7.57
N SER A 128 10.93 -9.75 -8.12
CA SER A 128 10.30 -8.51 -7.60
C SER A 128 8.79 -8.70 -7.48
N SER A 129 8.14 -7.97 -6.59
CA SER A 129 6.71 -8.14 -6.30
C SER A 129 5.97 -6.81 -6.21
N ALA A 130 4.67 -6.82 -6.56
CA ALA A 130 3.79 -5.72 -6.21
C ALA A 130 2.43 -6.21 -5.71
N VAL A 131 1.92 -5.50 -4.71
CA VAL A 131 0.56 -5.64 -4.17
C VAL A 131 -0.16 -4.32 -4.42
N MET A 132 -1.25 -4.35 -5.18
CA MET A 132 -1.98 -3.14 -5.58
C MET A 132 -3.39 -3.12 -5.01
N TRP A 133 -3.79 -1.99 -4.45
CA TRP A 133 -5.10 -1.75 -3.87
C TRP A 133 -5.85 -0.63 -4.60
N ALA A 134 -7.16 -0.78 -4.74
CA ALA A 134 -7.98 0.33 -5.21
C ALA A 134 -8.14 1.40 -4.11
N VAL A 135 -7.71 2.63 -4.38
CA VAL A 135 -7.99 3.79 -3.52
C VAL A 135 -9.44 4.22 -3.69
N GLN A 136 -9.91 4.19 -4.95
CA GLN A 136 -11.25 4.61 -5.34
C GLN A 136 -11.99 3.40 -5.90
N THR A 137 -13.25 3.20 -5.48
CA THR A 137 -14.05 2.02 -5.87
C THR A 137 -14.29 1.87 -7.37
N ALA A 138 -14.10 2.96 -8.14
CA ALA A 138 -14.24 2.94 -9.59
C ALA A 138 -12.95 2.56 -10.32
N ALA A 139 -11.79 2.54 -9.65
CA ALA A 139 -10.52 2.17 -10.26
C ALA A 139 -10.60 0.75 -10.86
N GLY A 140 -10.15 0.63 -12.11
CA GLY A 140 -10.01 -0.66 -12.78
C GLY A 140 -8.71 -1.37 -12.39
N PRO A 141 -8.66 -2.71 -12.54
CA PRO A 141 -7.57 -3.55 -12.04
C PRO A 141 -6.26 -3.38 -12.81
N HIS A 142 -6.24 -2.66 -13.93
CA HIS A 142 -5.04 -2.43 -14.73
C HIS A 142 -4.41 -1.07 -14.38
N MET A 143 -4.20 -0.84 -13.08
CA MET A 143 -3.66 0.41 -12.50
C MET A 143 -4.57 1.63 -12.73
N GLY A 144 -5.89 1.45 -12.63
CA GLY A 144 -6.88 2.53 -12.75
C GLY A 144 -7.82 2.38 -13.95
N PRO A 145 -7.35 2.01 -15.14
CA PRO A 145 -8.20 1.60 -16.26
C PRO A 145 -8.80 0.18 -16.14
N GLU A 146 -9.91 -0.05 -16.83
CA GLU A 146 -10.51 -1.39 -17.03
C GLU A 146 -9.82 -2.22 -18.11
N ASP A 147 -9.12 -1.57 -19.05
CA ASP A 147 -8.53 -2.21 -20.22
C ASP A 147 -7.07 -2.64 -19.94
N PRO A 148 -6.71 -3.90 -20.25
CA PRO A 148 -5.37 -4.42 -19.97
C PRO A 148 -4.23 -3.74 -20.72
N GLU A 149 -4.50 -3.07 -21.85
CA GLU A 149 -3.45 -2.33 -22.55
C GLU A 149 -3.12 -1.00 -21.85
N GLY A 150 -3.83 -0.61 -20.78
CA GLY A 150 -3.58 0.64 -20.06
C GLY A 150 -3.94 1.92 -20.83
N LYS A 151 -4.35 1.81 -22.11
CA LYS A 151 -4.65 2.93 -23.01
C LYS A 151 -6.04 3.54 -22.77
N GLY A 152 -6.77 3.01 -21.81
CA GLY A 152 -8.10 3.50 -21.41
C GLY A 152 -8.04 4.79 -20.61
N THR A 153 -9.18 5.46 -20.47
CA THR A 153 -9.31 6.54 -19.48
C THR A 153 -9.29 5.91 -18.08
N SER A 154 -8.45 6.44 -17.20
CA SER A 154 -8.47 6.08 -15.78
C SER A 154 -9.87 6.22 -15.20
N LEU A 155 -10.31 5.22 -14.45
CA LEU A 155 -11.57 5.26 -13.71
C LEU A 155 -11.35 5.60 -12.23
N GLY A 156 -10.10 5.58 -11.77
CA GLY A 156 -9.71 5.93 -10.43
C GLY A 156 -8.24 5.62 -10.14
N MET A 157 -7.81 6.01 -8.96
CA MET A 157 -6.47 5.82 -8.44
C MET A 157 -6.31 4.47 -7.76
N VAL A 158 -5.09 3.94 -7.84
CA VAL A 158 -4.61 2.76 -7.12
C VAL A 158 -3.40 3.12 -6.27
N ASP A 159 -3.24 2.38 -5.18
CA ASP A 159 -2.14 2.36 -4.22
C ASP A 159 -1.34 1.09 -4.51
N ILE A 160 -0.02 1.19 -4.64
CA ILE A 160 0.86 0.11 -5.10
C ILE A 160 2.02 -0.01 -4.11
N TRP A 161 2.15 -1.19 -3.51
CA TRP A 161 3.29 -1.57 -2.69
C TRP A 161 4.23 -2.36 -3.57
N HIS A 162 5.25 -1.71 -4.12
CA HIS A 162 6.14 -2.28 -5.12
C HIS A 162 7.52 -2.54 -4.52
N TRP A 163 8.06 -3.74 -4.73
CA TRP A 163 9.27 -4.17 -4.06
C TRP A 163 10.28 -4.80 -5.01
N GLU A 164 11.36 -4.06 -5.27
CA GLU A 164 12.56 -4.56 -5.93
C GLU A 164 13.59 -4.99 -4.86
N LEU A 165 14.09 -6.23 -4.94
CA LEU A 165 14.84 -6.84 -3.83
C LEU A 165 16.31 -6.40 -3.74
N GLU A 166 16.57 -5.16 -3.33
CA GLU A 166 17.93 -4.65 -3.10
C GLU A 166 18.57 -5.15 -1.79
N CYS A 167 17.76 -5.40 -0.76
CA CYS A 167 18.22 -5.90 0.54
C CYS A 167 18.10 -7.42 0.66
N ALA A 168 18.94 -8.00 1.52
CA ALA A 168 19.03 -9.45 1.68
C ALA A 168 17.81 -10.05 2.40
N ALA A 169 17.64 -11.37 2.25
CA ALA A 169 16.57 -12.10 2.92
C ALA A 169 16.54 -11.84 4.42
N SER A 170 15.33 -11.76 4.99
CA SER A 170 15.08 -11.47 6.41
C SER A 170 15.50 -10.07 6.88
N GLU A 171 16.02 -9.20 6.00
CA GLU A 171 16.17 -7.78 6.31
C GLU A 171 14.82 -7.08 6.15
N GLN A 172 14.55 -6.11 7.04
CA GLN A 172 13.33 -5.32 6.98
C GLN A 172 13.49 -4.18 5.99
N SER A 173 12.51 -4.01 5.11
CA SER A 173 12.43 -2.98 4.07
C SER A 173 11.16 -2.14 4.20
N GLY A 174 11.08 -1.04 3.44
CA GLY A 174 9.98 -0.07 3.51
C GLY A 174 10.39 1.16 4.30
N GLY A 175 9.57 2.20 4.28
CA GLY A 175 10.01 3.61 4.29
C GLY A 175 11.09 4.08 5.25
N GLU A 176 11.32 3.40 6.38
CA GLU A 176 12.65 3.10 6.94
C GLU A 176 12.31 2.43 8.30
N VAL A 177 11.75 1.21 8.24
CA VAL A 177 11.32 0.31 9.36
C VAL A 177 10.23 0.84 10.34
N SER A 178 9.11 1.35 9.81
CA SER A 178 8.09 2.29 10.35
C SER A 178 7.46 2.17 11.79
N GLU A 179 7.15 3.36 12.36
CA GLU A 179 6.04 3.71 13.31
C GLU A 179 5.12 4.73 12.59
N PRO A 180 3.80 4.84 12.90
CA PRO A 180 2.82 5.52 12.02
C PRO A 180 2.78 7.06 12.08
N GLY A 181 2.51 7.70 10.92
CA GLY A 181 1.57 8.82 10.80
C GLY A 181 2.08 10.25 10.97
N GLU A 182 3.28 10.60 10.49
CA GLU A 182 3.72 12.01 10.47
C GLU A 182 4.04 12.58 9.07
N GLY A 183 3.94 11.80 7.97
CA GLY A 183 4.11 12.35 6.62
C GLY A 183 5.51 12.92 6.35
N GLN A 184 6.56 12.23 6.83
CA GLN A 184 7.94 12.74 6.84
C GLN A 184 8.92 11.95 5.97
N LYS A 185 8.50 10.80 5.42
CA LYS A 185 9.36 9.96 4.58
C LYS A 185 8.78 9.89 3.17
N PRO A 186 9.59 10.07 2.12
CA PRO A 186 9.11 9.88 0.75
C PRO A 186 8.57 8.45 0.56
N GLY A 187 7.68 8.27 -0.42
CA GLY A 187 7.21 6.97 -0.90
C GLY A 187 8.36 6.04 -1.29
N ASN A 188 9.44 6.63 -1.80
CA ASN A 188 10.65 5.94 -2.19
C ASN A 188 11.51 5.47 -0.99
N ASP A 189 11.69 4.16 -0.83
CA ASP A 189 12.66 3.51 0.05
C ASP A 189 14.01 3.34 -0.65
N SER A 190 14.81 4.41 -0.64
CA SER A 190 16.15 4.41 -1.25
C SER A 190 17.17 3.43 -0.65
N GLY A 191 16.82 2.68 0.41
CA GLY A 191 17.69 1.73 1.08
C GLY A 191 17.51 0.29 0.62
N CYS A 192 16.26 -0.15 0.48
CA CYS A 192 15.90 -1.53 0.16
C CYS A 192 14.84 -1.67 -0.95
N ASN A 193 14.46 -0.55 -1.56
CA ASN A 193 13.55 -0.40 -2.69
C ASN A 193 12.19 -1.09 -2.51
N PHE A 194 11.64 -1.01 -1.28
CA PHE A 194 10.24 -1.32 -1.04
C PHE A 194 9.42 -0.03 -0.99
N ASP A 195 8.93 0.37 -2.15
CA ASP A 195 8.34 1.67 -2.41
C ASP A 195 6.83 1.69 -2.19
N ASP A 196 6.37 2.83 -1.68
CA ASP A 196 4.97 3.21 -1.60
C ASP A 196 4.66 4.12 -2.79
N GLU A 197 3.82 3.62 -3.69
CA GLU A 197 3.57 4.20 -5.00
C GLU A 197 2.07 4.32 -5.27
N TRP A 198 1.73 5.14 -6.24
CA TRP A 198 0.34 5.24 -6.71
C TRP A 198 0.31 5.34 -8.23
N ALA A 199 -0.85 5.06 -8.80
CA ALA A 199 -1.06 5.25 -10.23
C ALA A 199 -2.51 5.60 -10.58
N THR A 200 -2.67 6.22 -11.74
CA THR A 200 -3.99 6.35 -12.41
C THR A 200 -4.00 5.70 -13.79
N SER A 201 -2.84 5.33 -14.32
CA SER A 201 -2.67 4.50 -15.51
C SER A 201 -1.34 3.75 -15.39
N PRO A 202 -1.11 2.69 -16.19
CA PRO A 202 0.19 2.01 -16.21
C PRO A 202 1.37 2.92 -16.59
N ASP A 203 1.13 3.98 -17.38
CA ASP A 203 2.16 4.92 -17.81
C ASP A 203 2.39 6.07 -16.79
N ASP A 204 1.54 6.18 -15.76
CA ASP A 204 1.56 7.23 -14.74
C ASP A 204 1.75 6.62 -13.34
N ARG A 205 2.70 5.67 -13.20
CA ARG A 205 3.16 5.14 -11.91
C ARG A 205 4.16 6.13 -11.31
N GLU A 206 3.92 6.55 -10.08
CA GLU A 206 4.71 7.56 -9.40
C GLU A 206 4.97 7.13 -7.96
N ASP A 207 6.19 7.35 -7.47
CA ASP A 207 6.48 7.33 -6.04
C ASP A 207 5.51 8.26 -5.30
N ASP A 208 4.98 7.83 -4.16
CA ASP A 208 4.19 8.72 -3.32
C ASP A 208 5.08 9.73 -2.58
N ASN A 209 5.52 10.75 -3.30
CA ASN A 209 6.37 11.83 -2.78
C ASN A 209 5.57 13.13 -2.55
N GLY A 210 4.24 13.00 -2.47
CA GLY A 210 3.29 14.09 -2.32
C GLY A 210 3.41 14.86 -1.00
N SER A 211 2.60 15.91 -0.87
CA SER A 211 2.52 16.67 0.39
C SER A 211 1.60 15.94 1.37
N GLY A 212 2.18 15.22 2.33
CA GLY A 212 1.43 14.38 3.27
C GLY A 212 1.81 12.91 3.15
N ALA A 213 2.43 12.57 2.02
CA ALA A 213 2.89 11.23 1.69
C ALA A 213 3.85 10.65 2.72
N GLU A 214 3.69 9.35 2.94
CA GLU A 214 4.57 8.54 3.76
C GLU A 214 4.70 7.13 3.20
N ASN A 215 5.92 6.63 3.04
CA ASN A 215 6.11 5.18 2.95
C ASN A 215 5.93 4.55 4.34
N SER A 216 4.72 4.05 4.58
CA SER A 216 4.32 3.44 5.84
C SER A 216 4.50 1.91 5.85
N LEU A 217 5.04 1.35 4.77
CA LEU A 217 5.24 -0.07 4.57
C LEU A 217 6.34 -0.62 5.49
N LEU A 218 6.16 -1.88 5.88
CA LEU A 218 7.22 -2.73 6.41
C LEU A 218 7.11 -4.09 5.72
N GLY A 219 8.21 -4.53 5.10
CA GLY A 219 8.31 -5.80 4.44
C GLY A 219 9.46 -6.66 4.95
N VAL A 220 9.30 -7.97 4.94
CA VAL A 220 10.41 -8.94 5.01
C VAL A 220 10.18 -10.02 3.94
N TRP A 221 11.25 -10.40 3.22
CA TRP A 221 11.19 -11.50 2.26
C TRP A 221 12.07 -12.68 2.68
N SER A 222 11.69 -13.87 2.24
CA SER A 222 12.50 -15.09 2.34
C SER A 222 12.27 -16.03 1.14
N HIS A 223 13.09 -17.08 1.03
CA HIS A 223 12.89 -18.12 0.03
C HIS A 223 13.03 -19.50 0.69
N THR A 224 12.17 -20.45 0.33
CA THR A 224 12.14 -21.78 0.96
C THR A 224 13.36 -22.65 0.65
N ASN A 225 14.12 -22.29 -0.39
CA ASN A 225 15.35 -22.94 -0.82
C ASN A 225 16.37 -21.91 -1.34
N PRO A 226 17.10 -21.19 -0.47
CA PRO A 226 17.99 -20.09 -0.85
C PRO A 226 19.34 -20.60 -1.36
N ALA A 227 19.29 -21.53 -2.30
CA ALA A 227 20.44 -21.99 -3.08
C ALA A 227 20.27 -21.45 -4.50
N ASP A 228 21.33 -20.92 -5.10
CA ASP A 228 21.34 -20.41 -6.48
C ASP A 228 20.67 -21.38 -7.48
N GLY A 229 19.63 -20.90 -8.18
CA GLY A 229 18.77 -21.70 -9.08
C GLY A 229 17.92 -22.77 -8.39
N GLY A 230 17.75 -22.64 -7.08
CA GLY A 230 17.08 -23.62 -6.23
C GLY A 230 15.58 -23.45 -6.30
N ALA A 231 14.88 -24.42 -6.91
CA ALA A 231 13.43 -24.42 -6.94
C ALA A 231 12.82 -24.29 -5.53
N GLY A 232 11.84 -23.41 -5.38
CA GLY A 232 11.18 -23.18 -4.10
C GLY A 232 9.99 -22.23 -4.22
N THR A 233 9.97 -21.24 -3.33
CA THR A 233 8.87 -20.30 -3.18
C THR A 233 9.44 -19.05 -2.54
N TRP A 234 9.26 -17.92 -3.22
CA TRP A 234 9.44 -16.59 -2.64
C TRP A 234 8.31 -16.32 -1.67
N VAL A 235 8.66 -15.77 -0.52
CA VAL A 235 7.71 -15.41 0.54
C VAL A 235 7.91 -13.94 0.82
N PHE A 236 6.91 -13.12 0.52
CA PHE A 236 6.87 -11.70 0.84
C PHE A 236 5.85 -11.48 1.95
N GLU A 237 6.32 -11.07 3.13
CA GLU A 237 5.47 -10.62 4.22
C GLU A 237 5.48 -9.10 4.27
N ILE A 238 4.29 -8.50 4.22
CA ILE A 238 4.11 -7.07 4.15
C ILE A 238 3.11 -6.65 5.22
N ARG A 239 3.35 -5.51 5.86
CA ARG A 239 2.33 -4.80 6.64
C ARG A 239 2.30 -3.32 6.30
N ARG A 240 1.14 -2.72 6.54
CA ARG A 240 0.90 -1.28 6.45
C ARG A 240 -0.18 -0.87 7.45
N PRO A 241 -0.14 0.33 8.07
CA PRO A 241 -1.26 0.81 8.87
C PRO A 241 -2.60 0.70 8.13
N LEU A 242 -3.66 0.36 8.88
CA LEU A 242 -5.02 0.35 8.35
C LEU A 242 -5.43 1.75 7.84
N GLN A 243 -4.95 2.78 8.53
CA GLN A 243 -5.19 4.18 8.20
C GLN A 243 -3.85 4.91 8.15
N THR A 244 -3.55 5.52 7.00
CA THR A 244 -2.36 6.38 6.81
C THR A 244 -2.76 7.85 6.80
N GLY A 245 -3.98 8.14 6.34
CA GLY A 245 -4.47 9.50 6.18
C GLY A 245 -4.01 10.18 4.89
N ASP A 246 -3.26 9.48 4.05
CA ASP A 246 -2.95 9.89 2.69
C ASP A 246 -4.15 9.65 1.75
N GLU A 247 -4.36 10.56 0.80
CA GLU A 247 -5.40 10.42 -0.23
C GLU A 247 -4.97 9.51 -1.39
N GLN A 248 -3.68 9.20 -1.50
CA GLN A 248 -3.08 8.32 -2.50
C GLN A 248 -3.03 6.86 -2.02
N ASP A 249 -3.26 6.63 -0.72
CA ASP A 249 -3.29 5.29 -0.12
C ASP A 249 -4.70 4.72 -0.01
N ALA A 250 -4.84 3.42 -0.23
CA ALA A 250 -6.07 2.71 0.08
C ALA A 250 -6.28 2.70 1.61
N GLN A 251 -7.46 3.06 2.10
CA GLN A 251 -7.75 3.07 3.55
C GLN A 251 -8.57 1.83 3.94
N PHE A 252 -8.16 1.11 5.00
CA PHE A 252 -8.79 -0.13 5.44
C PHE A 252 -9.51 0.02 6.78
N ALA A 253 -10.60 -0.72 6.96
CA ALA A 253 -11.33 -0.74 8.23
C ALA A 253 -11.86 -2.15 8.52
N ALA A 254 -11.81 -2.57 9.78
CA ALA A 254 -12.49 -3.78 10.23
C ALA A 254 -14.00 -3.71 9.93
N GLY A 255 -14.54 -4.83 9.44
CA GLY A 255 -15.87 -4.98 8.85
C GLY A 255 -16.04 -4.39 7.44
N GLY A 256 -14.98 -3.83 6.84
CA GLY A 256 -14.97 -3.24 5.50
C GLY A 256 -14.45 -4.20 4.42
N SER A 257 -14.50 -3.76 3.17
CA SER A 257 -13.87 -4.47 2.06
C SER A 257 -12.98 -3.57 1.22
N SER A 258 -12.02 -4.17 0.53
CA SER A 258 -11.11 -3.52 -0.42
C SER A 258 -10.91 -4.40 -1.65
N LEU A 259 -10.26 -3.86 -2.68
CA LEU A 259 -9.98 -4.54 -3.94
C LEU A 259 -8.47 -4.64 -4.15
N LEU A 260 -8.00 -5.84 -4.42
CA LEU A 260 -6.60 -6.22 -4.50
C LEU A 260 -6.24 -6.79 -5.87
N ALA A 261 -5.05 -6.46 -6.37
CA ALA A 261 -4.38 -7.13 -7.47
C ALA A 261 -2.90 -7.37 -7.14
N LEU A 262 -2.26 -8.24 -7.90
CA LEU A 262 -0.92 -8.77 -7.63
C LEU A 262 -0.10 -8.76 -8.92
N ALA A 263 1.19 -8.47 -8.81
CA ALA A 263 2.17 -8.62 -9.88
C ALA A 263 3.49 -9.22 -9.35
N TYR A 264 4.21 -9.90 -10.22
CA TYR A 264 5.51 -10.50 -9.96
C TYR A 264 6.40 -10.43 -11.20
N TRP A 265 7.65 -10.00 -11.01
CA TRP A 265 8.68 -9.97 -12.02
C TRP A 265 9.68 -11.09 -11.73
N ASP A 266 9.97 -11.87 -12.76
CA ASP A 266 10.88 -13.03 -12.73
C ASP A 266 12.23 -12.62 -13.35
N ALA A 267 13.34 -12.87 -12.65
CA ALA A 267 14.67 -12.51 -13.15
C ALA A 267 15.04 -13.24 -14.44
N ASP A 268 14.46 -14.42 -14.69
CA ASP A 268 14.72 -15.24 -15.87
C ASP A 268 13.99 -14.74 -17.14
N GLN A 269 13.22 -13.66 -17.04
CA GLN A 269 12.51 -13.09 -18.18
C GLN A 269 13.46 -12.78 -19.36
N THR A 270 14.62 -12.18 -19.08
CA THR A 270 15.68 -11.96 -20.06
C THR A 270 17.06 -12.22 -19.46
N ALA A 271 18.09 -12.30 -20.31
CA ALA A 271 19.47 -12.45 -19.84
C ALA A 271 20.00 -11.24 -19.04
N SER A 272 19.31 -10.10 -19.09
CA SER A 272 19.64 -8.89 -18.33
C SER A 272 18.69 -8.68 -17.14
N GLY A 273 17.83 -9.65 -16.82
CA GLY A 273 16.78 -9.47 -15.83
C GLY A 273 15.44 -9.10 -16.45
N TRP A 274 14.52 -8.67 -15.61
CA TRP A 274 13.18 -8.27 -16.04
C TRP A 274 13.11 -6.82 -16.55
N GLU A 275 12.13 -6.56 -17.41
CA GLU A 275 11.71 -5.25 -17.90
C GLU A 275 10.41 -4.80 -17.20
N ASP A 276 10.13 -3.50 -17.16
CA ASP A 276 9.00 -2.93 -16.40
C ASP A 276 7.63 -3.57 -16.77
N ASP A 277 7.35 -3.77 -18.06
CA ASP A 277 6.14 -4.42 -18.59
C ASP A 277 6.27 -5.95 -18.71
N GLY A 278 7.37 -6.49 -18.20
CA GLY A 278 7.79 -7.89 -18.27
C GLY A 278 7.31 -8.80 -17.17
N HIS A 279 6.16 -8.50 -16.56
CA HIS A 279 5.68 -9.19 -15.36
C HIS A 279 4.43 -10.03 -15.56
N SER A 280 4.25 -10.98 -14.63
CA SER A 280 3.03 -11.74 -14.46
C SER A 280 2.10 -11.05 -13.47
N GLN A 281 0.80 -10.96 -13.76
CA GLN A 281 -0.19 -10.30 -12.90
C GLN A 281 -1.54 -11.02 -12.82
N SER A 282 -2.35 -10.63 -11.84
CA SER A 282 -3.71 -11.17 -11.64
C SER A 282 -4.85 -10.32 -12.19
N SER A 283 -4.60 -9.05 -12.52
CA SER A 283 -5.58 -8.08 -13.04
C SER A 283 -6.35 -8.53 -14.28
N ASN A 284 -5.78 -9.38 -15.15
CA ASN A 284 -6.46 -10.03 -16.27
C ASN A 284 -7.69 -10.85 -15.84
N GLN A 285 -7.77 -11.21 -14.57
CA GLN A 285 -8.84 -11.99 -13.95
C GLN A 285 -9.80 -11.09 -13.15
N GLY A 286 -9.61 -9.77 -13.21
CA GLY A 286 -10.30 -8.79 -12.38
C GLY A 286 -9.71 -8.66 -10.99
N TRP A 287 -10.32 -7.76 -10.21
CA TRP A 287 -9.99 -7.54 -8.79
C TRP A 287 -10.22 -8.80 -7.94
N ILE A 288 -9.41 -8.94 -6.90
CA ILE A 288 -9.65 -9.83 -5.77
C ILE A 288 -10.35 -8.99 -4.69
N GLU A 289 -11.54 -9.37 -4.25
CA GLU A 289 -12.23 -8.71 -3.13
C GLU A 289 -11.66 -9.21 -1.80
N VAL A 290 -11.30 -8.29 -0.91
CA VAL A 290 -10.77 -8.59 0.41
C VAL A 290 -11.74 -8.06 1.45
N THR A 291 -12.23 -8.91 2.34
CA THR A 291 -13.10 -8.50 3.46
C THR A 291 -12.34 -8.56 4.76
N PHE A 292 -12.28 -7.46 5.51
CA PHE A 292 -11.60 -7.38 6.80
C PHE A 292 -12.57 -7.76 7.91
N ASP A 293 -12.52 -9.00 8.42
CA ASP A 293 -13.52 -9.57 9.35
C ASP A 293 -13.35 -9.19 10.83
#